data_AF-A0A2H0TXF5-F1
#
_entry.id   AF-A0A2H0TXF5-F1
#
_cell.length_a   1.000
_cell.length_b   1.000
_cell.length_c   1.000
_cell.angle_alpha   90.00
_cell.angle_beta   90.00
_cell.angle_gamma   90.00
#
_symmetry.space_group_name_H-M   'P 1'
#
loop_
_entity.id
_entity.type
_entity.pdbx_description
1 polymer ?
#
loop_
_entity_poly.entity_id
_entity_poly.type
_entity_poly.pdbx_seq_one_letter_code
_entity_poly.pdbx_strand_id
1 'polypeptide(L)'
;TARLREYLVQGFTMNDEFLKNNGGELYFKKLLARIRDIRSSEKMLYRQVLDLYATSVDYDPKSLHSVKFFKIVQNKLHYATHKQTATEVIYSRADSNKEFMGLTTFSGDLPILEEVRIAKNYLTAEELEKLNRLVSAYFELAELRAMNKQTMDMANHIKALDNLLSDYGEGVLVGSGKISHEKAIKKAKKEYHKYQVKTLSPVEKSYLETIKNVQKQVEKKIRKNNS
;
A
#
# COMPACT_ATOMS: atom_id res chain seq x y z
N THR A 1 -13.26 4.65 6.91
CA THR A 1 -13.61 5.23 5.59
C THR A 1 -13.41 6.75 5.51
N ALA A 2 -12.63 7.37 6.42
CA ALA A 2 -12.30 8.80 6.37
C ALA A 2 -10.97 9.14 5.65
N ARG A 3 -10.02 8.19 5.53
CA ARG A 3 -8.68 8.44 4.93
C ARG A 3 -8.65 8.75 3.43
N LEU A 4 -9.77 8.58 2.71
CA LEU A 4 -9.88 8.97 1.30
C LEU A 4 -10.39 10.42 1.11
N ARG A 5 -10.93 11.07 2.15
CA ARG A 5 -11.55 12.41 2.03
C ARG A 5 -10.61 13.58 2.31
N GLU A 6 -9.49 13.37 3.00
CA GLU A 6 -8.56 14.46 3.34
C GLU A 6 -7.57 14.85 2.24
N TYR A 7 -7.57 14.18 1.07
CA TYR A 7 -6.55 14.40 0.04
C TYR A 7 -7.09 14.91 -1.31
N LEU A 8 -8.26 15.56 -1.30
CA LEU A 8 -8.88 16.10 -2.51
C LEU A 8 -8.74 17.61 -2.72
N VAL A 9 -8.11 18.36 -1.81
CA VAL A 9 -8.08 19.82 -1.95
C VAL A 9 -6.74 20.36 -1.48
N GLN A 10 -5.81 20.55 -2.42
CA GLN A 10 -5.10 21.82 -2.63
C GLN A 10 -4.10 21.67 -3.78
N GLY A 11 -4.50 22.21 -4.94
CA GLY A 11 -3.63 22.39 -6.10
C GLY A 11 -4.20 21.82 -7.40
N PHE A 12 -4.86 22.68 -8.18
CA PHE A 12 -5.00 22.59 -9.65
C PHE A 12 -6.18 21.81 -10.26
N THR A 13 -7.41 22.17 -9.88
CA THR A 13 -8.49 22.28 -10.88
C THR A 13 -8.37 23.62 -11.59
N MET A 14 -7.44 23.76 -12.53
CA MET A 14 -7.55 24.87 -13.48
C MET A 14 -6.92 24.49 -14.83
N ASN A 15 -7.81 24.05 -15.72
CA ASN A 15 -7.64 23.97 -17.17
C ASN A 15 -6.65 22.92 -17.71
N ASP A 16 -6.61 21.72 -17.13
CA ASP A 16 -5.96 20.57 -17.77
C ASP A 16 -6.63 20.23 -19.11
N GLU A 17 -7.96 20.31 -19.26
CA GLU A 17 -8.62 20.15 -20.56
C GLU A 17 -8.24 21.24 -21.58
N PHE A 18 -8.12 22.49 -21.15
CA PHE A 18 -7.68 23.59 -22.02
C PHE A 18 -6.20 23.47 -22.40
N LEU A 19 -5.33 23.06 -21.48
CA LEU A 19 -3.91 22.81 -21.75
C LEU A 19 -3.67 21.52 -22.55
N LYS A 20 -4.53 20.51 -22.42
CA LYS A 20 -4.53 19.28 -23.24
C LYS A 20 -4.93 19.61 -24.69
N ASN A 21 -5.92 20.48 -24.89
CA ASN A 21 -6.43 20.83 -26.22
C ASN A 21 -5.70 22.01 -26.88
N ASN A 22 -5.09 22.93 -26.12
CA ASN A 22 -4.46 24.16 -26.63
C ASN A 22 -3.06 24.45 -26.08
N GLY A 23 -2.54 23.64 -25.14
CA GLY A 23 -1.33 23.95 -24.38
C GLY A 23 -0.03 23.35 -24.92
N GLY A 24 -0.07 22.44 -25.89
CA GLY A 24 1.10 21.92 -26.62
C GLY A 24 2.34 21.68 -25.74
N GLU A 25 3.43 22.42 -26.01
CA GLU A 25 4.70 22.31 -25.29
C GLU A 25 4.61 22.73 -23.80
N LEU A 26 3.73 23.66 -23.44
CA LEU A 26 3.55 24.12 -22.06
C LEU A 26 2.94 23.02 -21.18
N TYR A 27 2.07 22.18 -21.73
CA TYR A 27 1.52 21.01 -21.02
C TYR A 27 2.65 20.05 -20.60
N PHE A 28 3.53 19.67 -21.53
CA PHE A 28 4.62 18.73 -21.24
C PHE A 28 5.68 19.30 -20.29
N LYS A 29 5.98 20.60 -20.38
CA LYS A 29 6.85 21.27 -19.39
C LYS A 29 6.28 21.19 -17.98
N LYS A 30 4.97 21.41 -17.82
CA LYS A 30 4.28 21.29 -16.51
C LYS A 30 4.20 19.84 -16.03
N LEU A 31 3.93 18.90 -16.93
CA LEU A 31 3.91 17.47 -16.61
C LEU A 31 5.28 17.01 -16.09
N LEU A 32 6.36 17.38 -16.76
CA LEU A 32 7.72 17.07 -16.32
C LEU A 32 8.05 17.68 -14.95
N ALA A 33 7.72 18.94 -14.73
CA ALA A 33 7.89 19.57 -13.42
C ALA A 33 7.13 18.81 -12.33
N ARG A 34 5.88 18.41 -12.60
CA ARG A 34 5.06 17.63 -11.67
C ARG A 34 5.68 16.27 -11.36
N ILE A 35 6.17 15.54 -12.36
CA ILE A 35 6.83 14.23 -12.15
C ILE A 35 8.07 14.38 -11.24
N ARG A 36 8.87 15.43 -11.47
CA ARG A 36 10.07 15.72 -10.66
C ARG A 36 9.71 16.10 -9.22
N ASP A 37 8.68 16.92 -9.03
CA ASP A 37 8.17 17.31 -7.70
C ASP A 37 7.64 16.09 -6.91
N ILE A 38 6.96 15.16 -7.60
CA ILE A 38 6.49 13.92 -6.99
C ILE A 38 7.68 13.09 -6.49
N ARG A 39 8.70 12.91 -7.34
CA ARG A 39 9.89 12.12 -7.05
C ARG A 39 10.74 12.70 -5.92
N SER A 40 10.85 14.03 -5.84
CA SER A 40 11.62 14.71 -4.80
C SER A 40 10.90 14.77 -3.45
N SER A 41 9.59 14.48 -3.41
CA SER A 41 8.84 14.48 -2.16
C SER A 41 9.29 13.37 -1.21
N GLU A 42 9.42 13.66 0.09
CA GLU A 42 9.71 12.66 1.14
C GLU A 42 8.51 11.73 1.44
N LYS A 43 7.49 11.72 0.57
CA LYS A 43 6.33 10.87 0.72
C LYS A 43 6.75 9.41 0.63
N MET A 44 5.96 8.53 1.27
CA MET A 44 6.10 7.09 1.05
C MET A 44 6.06 6.79 -0.45
N LEU A 45 7.01 5.99 -0.93
CA LEU A 45 7.17 5.62 -2.34
C LEU A 45 5.86 5.21 -3.04
N TYR A 46 5.00 4.46 -2.35
CA TYR A 46 3.68 4.12 -2.85
C TYR A 46 2.82 5.34 -3.17
N ARG A 47 2.85 6.35 -2.29
CA ARG A 47 2.12 7.61 -2.50
C ARG A 47 2.64 8.38 -3.70
N GLN A 48 3.96 8.35 -3.93
CA GLN A 48 4.53 8.96 -5.13
C GLN A 48 3.98 8.28 -6.38
N VAL A 49 3.93 6.94 -6.41
CA VAL A 49 3.35 6.18 -7.53
C VAL A 49 1.88 6.58 -7.77
N LEU A 50 1.09 6.77 -6.71
CA LEU A 50 -0.29 7.26 -6.83
C LEU A 50 -0.34 8.67 -7.44
N ASP A 51 0.51 9.57 -6.98
CA ASP A 51 0.58 10.95 -7.46
C ASP A 51 0.98 10.97 -8.96
N LEU A 52 1.85 10.05 -9.40
CA LEU A 52 2.20 9.88 -10.80
C LEU A 52 0.99 9.45 -11.63
N TYR A 53 0.18 8.50 -11.15
CA TYR A 53 -1.03 8.09 -11.87
C TYR A 53 -2.10 9.16 -11.92
N ALA A 54 -2.15 10.05 -10.92
CA ALA A 54 -3.03 11.20 -10.95
C ALA A 54 -2.67 12.21 -12.08
N THR A 55 -1.52 12.04 -12.75
CA THR A 55 -1.17 12.81 -13.96
C THR A 55 -1.79 12.26 -15.25
N SER A 56 -2.45 11.10 -15.20
CA SER A 56 -3.10 10.50 -16.37
C SER A 56 -4.18 11.39 -16.95
N VAL A 57 -4.36 11.35 -18.26
CA VAL A 57 -5.31 12.23 -18.96
C VAL A 57 -6.76 11.97 -18.58
N ASP A 58 -7.09 10.74 -18.23
CA ASP A 58 -8.41 10.20 -17.90
C ASP A 58 -8.60 9.97 -16.39
N TYR A 59 -7.72 10.53 -15.55
CA TYR A 59 -7.79 10.32 -14.11
C TYR A 59 -9.04 10.98 -13.49
N ASP A 60 -9.89 10.17 -12.87
CA ASP A 60 -10.97 10.63 -11.99
C ASP A 60 -10.80 10.03 -10.57
N PRO A 61 -10.55 10.86 -9.54
CA PRO A 61 -10.35 10.40 -8.17
C PRO A 61 -11.60 9.74 -7.54
N LYS A 62 -12.79 10.02 -8.06
CA LYS A 62 -14.05 9.44 -7.57
C LYS A 62 -14.45 8.18 -8.32
N SER A 63 -13.76 7.84 -9.41
CA SER A 63 -14.09 6.67 -10.20
C SER A 63 -13.74 5.38 -9.45
N LEU A 64 -14.61 4.37 -9.60
CA LEU A 64 -14.30 3.00 -9.19
C LEU A 64 -13.07 2.45 -9.91
N HIS A 65 -12.75 2.99 -11.09
CA HIS A 65 -11.59 2.62 -11.88
C HIS A 65 -10.30 2.98 -11.12
N SER A 66 -10.16 4.22 -10.64
CA SER A 66 -8.99 4.68 -9.88
C SER A 66 -8.75 3.87 -8.59
N VAL A 67 -9.82 3.53 -7.86
CA VAL A 67 -9.67 2.69 -6.65
C VAL A 67 -9.19 1.27 -6.97
N LYS A 68 -9.75 0.65 -8.02
CA LYS A 68 -9.33 -0.69 -8.48
C LYS A 68 -7.88 -0.65 -8.96
N PHE A 69 -7.54 0.39 -9.71
CA PHE A 69 -6.23 0.63 -10.26
C PHE A 69 -5.14 0.59 -9.18
N PHE A 70 -5.34 1.31 -8.08
CA PHE A 70 -4.35 1.35 -7.00
C PHE A 70 -4.08 -0.01 -6.37
N LYS A 71 -5.11 -0.85 -6.22
CA LYS A 71 -4.96 -2.22 -5.73
C LYS A 71 -4.16 -3.09 -6.71
N ILE A 72 -4.40 -2.91 -8.01
CA ILE A 72 -3.71 -3.65 -9.08
C ILE A 72 -2.22 -3.34 -9.06
N VAL A 73 -1.85 -2.06 -9.06
CA VAL A 73 -0.44 -1.62 -9.05
C VAL A 73 0.29 -2.15 -7.82
N GLN A 74 -0.30 -1.99 -6.63
CA GLN A 74 0.33 -2.45 -5.39
C GLN A 74 0.61 -3.95 -5.45
N ASN A 75 -0.37 -4.74 -5.88
CA ASN A 75 -0.21 -6.19 -5.97
C ASN A 75 0.81 -6.59 -7.03
N LYS A 76 0.87 -5.89 -8.17
CA LYS A 76 1.87 -6.13 -9.22
C LYS A 76 3.29 -5.84 -8.73
N LEU A 77 3.50 -4.70 -8.06
CA LEU A 77 4.80 -4.34 -7.48
C LEU A 77 5.27 -5.38 -6.46
N HIS A 78 4.42 -5.73 -5.49
CA HIS A 78 4.75 -6.77 -4.52
C HIS A 78 5.07 -8.12 -5.18
N TYR A 79 4.26 -8.52 -6.17
CA TYR A 79 4.49 -9.78 -6.87
C TYR A 79 5.81 -9.77 -7.65
N ALA A 80 6.13 -8.69 -8.34
CA ALA A 80 7.37 -8.53 -9.08
C ALA A 80 8.61 -8.42 -8.17
N THR A 81 8.44 -8.09 -6.89
CA THR A 81 9.55 -8.10 -5.92
C THR A 81 9.79 -9.49 -5.34
N HIS A 82 8.74 -10.22 -4.95
CA HIS A 82 8.86 -11.42 -4.11
C HIS A 82 7.77 -12.49 -4.36
N LYS A 83 7.15 -12.51 -5.56
CA LYS A 83 6.16 -13.51 -6.03
C LYS A 83 4.92 -13.70 -5.14
N GLN A 84 4.60 -12.68 -4.35
CA GLN A 84 3.43 -12.67 -3.48
C GLN A 84 2.73 -11.32 -3.60
N THR A 85 1.42 -11.28 -3.53
CA THR A 85 0.67 -10.03 -3.33
C THR A 85 0.90 -9.50 -1.92
N ALA A 86 0.63 -8.20 -1.70
CA ALA A 86 0.71 -7.57 -0.37
C ALA A 86 -0.05 -8.37 0.71
N THR A 87 -1.21 -8.91 0.32
CA THR A 87 -2.09 -9.68 1.20
C THR A 87 -1.49 -11.05 1.54
N GLU A 88 -0.85 -11.71 0.57
CA GLU A 88 -0.16 -12.99 0.77
C GLU A 88 1.10 -12.83 1.63
N VAL A 89 1.82 -11.71 1.51
CA VAL A 89 2.95 -11.38 2.40
C VAL A 89 2.47 -11.30 3.84
N ILE A 90 1.45 -10.47 4.12
CA ILE A 90 0.90 -10.33 5.48
C ILE A 90 0.44 -11.69 6.01
N TYR A 91 -0.31 -12.44 5.20
CA TYR A 91 -0.82 -13.74 5.63
C TYR A 91 0.30 -14.75 5.88
N SER A 92 1.34 -14.80 5.04
CA SER A 92 2.39 -15.81 5.17
C SER A 92 3.42 -15.45 6.25
N ARG A 93 3.73 -14.17 6.43
CA ARG A 93 4.85 -13.72 7.29
C ARG A 93 4.46 -13.32 8.70
N ALA A 94 3.21 -12.91 8.94
CA ALA A 94 2.74 -12.62 10.29
C ALA A 94 2.71 -13.89 11.15
N ASP A 95 3.58 -13.94 12.17
CA ASP A 95 3.76 -15.11 13.04
C ASP A 95 4.21 -14.69 14.44
N SER A 96 3.37 -14.93 15.45
CA SER A 96 3.64 -14.57 16.85
C SER A 96 4.79 -15.33 17.53
N ASN A 97 5.38 -16.32 16.86
CA ASN A 97 6.57 -17.02 17.36
C ASN A 97 7.87 -16.39 16.89
N LYS A 98 7.83 -15.51 15.89
CA LYS A 98 8.99 -14.77 15.40
C LYS A 98 9.20 -13.50 16.21
N GLU A 99 10.44 -13.04 16.25
CA GLU A 99 10.79 -11.72 16.77
C GLU A 99 9.97 -10.65 16.05
N PHE A 100 9.39 -9.72 16.81
CA PHE A 100 8.47 -8.68 16.32
C PHE A 100 7.39 -9.20 15.36
N MET A 101 6.95 -10.44 15.53
CA MET A 101 6.00 -11.13 14.65
C MET A 101 6.43 -11.32 13.19
N GLY A 102 7.72 -11.21 12.91
CA GLY A 102 8.28 -11.21 11.56
C GLY A 102 8.25 -9.85 10.87
N LEU A 103 7.91 -8.76 11.57
CA LEU A 103 8.12 -7.42 11.06
C LEU A 103 9.62 -7.09 11.05
N THR A 104 10.08 -6.47 9.97
CA THR A 104 11.44 -5.98 9.76
C THR A 104 11.54 -4.47 9.90
N THR A 105 10.42 -3.76 9.83
CA THR A 105 10.37 -2.30 9.96
C THR A 105 9.10 -1.90 10.70
N PHE A 106 9.25 -1.16 11.79
CA PHE A 106 8.17 -0.58 12.58
C PHE A 106 8.72 0.60 13.40
N SER A 107 7.81 1.39 13.95
CA SER A 107 8.13 2.58 14.72
C SER A 107 8.13 2.25 16.21
N GLY A 108 9.11 2.77 16.95
CA GLY A 108 9.23 2.52 18.39
C GLY A 108 9.80 1.13 18.73
N ASP A 109 9.64 0.73 19.99
CA ASP A 109 10.30 -0.46 20.54
C ASP A 109 9.53 -1.77 20.25
N LEU A 110 8.20 -1.68 20.04
CA LEU A 110 7.33 -2.82 19.77
C LEU A 110 6.33 -2.48 18.65
N PRO A 111 6.03 -3.44 17.76
CA PRO A 111 5.11 -3.21 16.66
C PRO A 111 3.68 -2.94 17.16
N ILE A 112 2.99 -2.00 16.52
CA ILE A 112 1.56 -1.74 16.78
C ILE A 112 0.66 -2.46 15.78
N LEU A 113 -0.62 -2.60 16.15
CA LEU A 113 -1.58 -3.33 15.33
C LEU A 113 -1.72 -2.77 13.91
N GLU A 114 -1.60 -1.46 13.73
CA GLU A 114 -1.71 -0.85 12.41
C GLU A 114 -0.51 -1.20 11.50
N GLU A 115 0.68 -1.40 12.06
CA GLU A 115 1.88 -1.78 11.31
C GLU A 115 1.85 -3.23 10.85
N VAL A 116 1.25 -4.10 11.64
CA VAL A 116 0.99 -5.52 11.30
C VAL A 116 0.11 -5.67 10.06
N ARG A 117 -0.60 -4.61 9.65
CA ARG A 117 -1.47 -4.59 8.47
C ARG A 117 -0.75 -4.09 7.22
N ILE A 118 0.51 -3.70 7.34
CA ILE A 118 1.31 -3.11 6.26
C ILE A 118 2.28 -4.17 5.72
N ALA A 119 2.07 -4.61 4.48
CA ALA A 119 2.91 -5.65 3.85
C ALA A 119 4.39 -5.26 3.75
N LYS A 120 4.67 -3.97 3.48
CA LYS A 120 6.04 -3.41 3.42
C LYS A 120 6.84 -3.72 4.69
N ASN A 121 6.20 -3.72 5.85
CA ASN A 121 6.85 -3.91 7.15
C ASN A 121 7.32 -5.34 7.38
N TYR A 122 7.00 -6.28 6.47
CA TYR A 122 7.46 -7.66 6.49
C TYR A 122 8.53 -7.97 5.43
N LEU A 123 8.96 -6.96 4.67
CA LEU A 123 9.93 -7.13 3.59
C LEU A 123 11.36 -7.09 4.12
N THR A 124 12.24 -7.92 3.57
CA THR A 124 13.67 -7.83 3.87
C THR A 124 14.27 -6.54 3.30
N ALA A 125 15.48 -6.17 3.74
CA ALA A 125 16.17 -5.01 3.19
C ALA A 125 16.39 -5.14 1.66
N GLU A 126 16.72 -6.34 1.19
CA GLU A 126 16.91 -6.64 -0.24
C GLU A 126 15.60 -6.52 -1.03
N GLU A 127 14.49 -7.08 -0.52
CA GLU A 127 13.19 -6.95 -1.16
C GLU A 127 12.73 -5.50 -1.19
N LEU A 128 12.95 -4.76 -0.11
CA LEU A 128 12.65 -3.34 -0.02
C LEU A 128 13.47 -2.54 -1.04
N GLU A 129 14.77 -2.81 -1.15
CA GLU A 129 15.63 -2.17 -2.14
C GLU A 129 15.14 -2.47 -3.56
N LYS A 130 14.88 -3.74 -3.89
CA LYS A 130 14.39 -4.16 -5.21
C LYS A 130 13.07 -3.47 -5.55
N LEU A 131 12.11 -3.45 -4.62
CA LEU A 131 10.86 -2.70 -4.77
C LEU A 131 11.12 -1.22 -5.05
N ASN A 132 12.02 -0.59 -4.29
CA ASN A 132 12.37 0.81 -4.50
C ASN A 132 12.98 1.06 -5.88
N ARG A 133 13.88 0.17 -6.35
CA ARG A 133 14.49 0.26 -7.69
C ARG A 133 13.45 0.12 -8.80
N LEU A 134 12.51 -0.83 -8.69
CA LEU A 134 11.43 -1.00 -9.67
C LEU A 134 10.55 0.24 -9.78
N VAL A 135 10.19 0.84 -8.64
CA VAL A 135 9.43 2.09 -8.65
C VAL A 135 10.24 3.22 -9.26
N SER A 136 11.51 3.38 -8.89
CA SER A 136 12.37 4.40 -9.50
C SER A 136 12.47 4.25 -11.01
N ALA A 137 12.67 3.04 -11.53
CA ALA A 137 12.70 2.76 -12.96
C ALA A 137 11.37 3.12 -13.65
N TYR A 138 10.25 2.90 -12.96
CA TYR A 138 8.93 3.30 -13.46
C TYR A 138 8.79 4.82 -13.57
N PHE A 139 9.34 5.58 -12.61
CA PHE A 139 9.40 7.04 -12.69
C PHE A 139 10.27 7.53 -13.85
N GLU A 140 11.43 6.92 -14.08
CA GLU A 140 12.28 7.24 -15.24
C GLU A 140 11.51 7.06 -16.56
N LEU A 141 10.77 5.96 -16.68
CA LEU A 141 9.95 5.69 -17.86
C LEU A 141 8.87 6.74 -18.07
N ALA A 142 8.19 7.17 -17.00
CA ALA A 142 7.18 8.21 -17.09
C ALA A 142 7.76 9.58 -17.46
N GLU A 143 8.93 9.93 -16.93
CA GLU A 143 9.65 11.17 -17.28
C GLU A 143 10.06 11.16 -18.76
N LEU A 144 10.65 10.06 -19.25
CA LEU A 144 11.01 9.90 -20.66
C LEU A 144 9.80 10.05 -21.60
N ARG A 145 8.65 9.47 -21.23
CA ARG A 145 7.42 9.62 -22.01
C ARG A 145 6.93 11.06 -22.06
N ALA A 146 6.98 11.76 -20.92
CA ALA A 146 6.64 13.18 -20.87
C ALA A 146 7.62 14.04 -21.69
N MET A 147 8.93 13.74 -21.68
CA MET A 147 9.93 14.39 -22.55
C MET A 147 9.65 14.17 -24.03
N ASN A 148 9.23 12.97 -24.39
CA ASN A 148 8.86 12.59 -25.76
C ASN A 148 7.47 13.06 -26.19
N LYS A 149 6.82 13.91 -25.39
CA LYS A 149 5.48 14.45 -25.67
C LYS A 149 4.41 13.36 -25.84
N GLN A 150 4.54 12.26 -25.10
CA GLN A 150 3.58 11.17 -25.09
C GLN A 150 2.64 11.31 -23.90
N THR A 151 1.34 11.41 -24.17
CA THR A 151 0.32 11.38 -23.11
C THR A 151 0.13 9.95 -22.61
N MET A 152 -0.30 9.82 -21.36
CA MET A 152 -0.64 8.54 -20.76
C MET A 152 -2.05 8.60 -20.18
N ASP A 153 -2.86 7.62 -20.57
CA ASP A 153 -4.06 7.25 -19.82
C ASP A 153 -3.70 6.16 -18.78
N MET A 154 -4.65 5.86 -17.90
CA MET A 154 -4.47 4.85 -16.86
C MET A 154 -4.12 3.47 -17.45
N ALA A 155 -4.70 3.09 -18.59
CA ALA A 155 -4.44 1.79 -19.22
C ALA A 155 -2.99 1.67 -19.73
N ASN A 156 -2.47 2.71 -20.39
CA ASN A 156 -1.09 2.81 -20.86
C ASN A 156 -0.10 2.76 -19.70
N HIS A 157 -0.49 3.31 -18.56
CA HIS A 157 0.21 3.28 -17.29
C HIS A 157 0.33 1.86 -16.72
N ILE A 158 -0.74 1.05 -16.76
CA ILE A 158 -0.66 -0.39 -16.40
C ILE A 158 0.25 -1.12 -17.36
N LYS A 159 0.07 -0.93 -18.68
CA LYS A 159 0.85 -1.64 -19.69
C LYS A 159 2.35 -1.33 -19.56
N ALA A 160 2.69 -0.07 -19.32
CA ALA A 160 4.07 0.36 -19.08
C ALA A 160 4.66 -0.32 -17.84
N LEU A 161 3.91 -0.37 -16.75
CA LEU A 161 4.31 -1.06 -15.53
C LEU A 161 4.47 -2.56 -15.78
N ASP A 162 3.53 -3.21 -16.47
CA ASP A 162 3.58 -4.64 -16.75
C ASP A 162 4.79 -5.04 -17.57
N ASN A 163 5.14 -4.25 -18.59
CA ASN A 163 6.36 -4.48 -19.35
C ASN A 163 7.62 -4.35 -18.46
N LEU A 164 7.72 -3.28 -17.69
CA LEU A 164 8.83 -3.07 -16.76
C LEU A 164 8.99 -4.23 -15.77
N LEU A 165 7.88 -4.66 -15.17
CA LEU A 165 7.88 -5.75 -14.19
C LEU A 165 8.11 -7.13 -14.82
N SER A 166 7.74 -7.30 -16.10
CA SER A 166 8.06 -8.51 -16.85
C SER A 166 9.55 -8.62 -17.16
N ASP A 167 10.18 -7.49 -17.53
CA ASP A 167 11.58 -7.47 -17.96
C ASP A 167 12.55 -7.49 -16.77
N TYR A 168 12.23 -6.78 -15.69
CA TYR A 168 13.14 -6.56 -14.55
C TYR A 168 12.63 -7.09 -13.21
N GLY A 169 11.38 -7.53 -13.14
CA GLY A 169 10.79 -8.12 -11.95
C GLY A 169 10.90 -9.65 -11.92
N GLU A 170 10.42 -10.24 -10.83
CA GLU A 170 10.27 -11.68 -10.63
C GLU A 170 9.06 -12.29 -11.39
N GLY A 171 8.55 -11.56 -12.39
CA GLY A 171 7.36 -11.88 -13.16
C GLY A 171 6.15 -10.98 -12.85
N VAL A 172 5.12 -11.11 -13.68
CA VAL A 172 3.89 -10.31 -13.59
C VAL A 172 2.78 -11.10 -12.92
N LEU A 173 2.06 -10.46 -12.01
CA LEU A 173 0.88 -11.07 -11.38
C LEU A 173 -0.22 -11.31 -12.43
N VAL A 174 -0.61 -12.57 -12.60
CA VAL A 174 -1.79 -12.99 -13.36
C VAL A 174 -2.96 -13.20 -12.40
N GLY A 175 -4.03 -12.42 -12.55
CA GLY A 175 -5.21 -12.48 -11.69
C GLY A 175 -5.08 -11.61 -10.42
N SER A 176 -5.66 -12.06 -9.31
CA SER A 176 -5.85 -11.25 -8.08
C SER A 176 -5.17 -11.81 -6.82
N GLY A 177 -4.34 -12.85 -6.97
CA GLY A 177 -3.73 -13.58 -5.84
C GLY A 177 -4.65 -14.65 -5.25
N LYS A 178 -4.16 -15.40 -4.27
CA LYS A 178 -4.87 -16.56 -3.66
C LYS A 178 -5.52 -16.23 -2.33
N ILE A 179 -5.10 -15.16 -1.65
CA ILE A 179 -5.56 -14.82 -0.30
C ILE A 179 -6.34 -13.50 -0.32
N SER A 180 -7.53 -13.51 0.26
CA SER A 180 -8.35 -12.30 0.42
C SER A 180 -7.81 -11.40 1.52
N HIS A 181 -8.05 -10.09 1.37
CA HIS A 181 -7.61 -9.08 2.34
C HIS A 181 -8.14 -9.38 3.75
N GLU A 182 -9.42 -9.72 3.86
CA GLU A 182 -10.04 -10.06 5.15
C GLU A 182 -9.37 -11.26 5.82
N LYS A 183 -9.03 -12.30 5.05
CA LYS A 183 -8.35 -13.49 5.55
C LYS A 183 -6.95 -13.16 6.09
N ALA A 184 -6.18 -12.34 5.36
CA ALA A 184 -4.87 -11.88 5.80
C ALA A 184 -4.95 -11.04 7.08
N ILE A 185 -5.81 -10.02 7.11
CA ILE A 185 -5.94 -9.14 8.27
C ILE A 185 -6.47 -9.90 9.50
N LYS A 186 -7.41 -10.82 9.32
CA LYS A 186 -7.91 -11.66 10.43
C LYS A 186 -6.80 -12.52 11.02
N LYS A 187 -5.97 -13.15 10.17
CA LYS A 187 -4.81 -13.92 10.64
C LYS A 187 -3.81 -13.02 11.37
N ALA A 188 -3.40 -11.92 10.75
CA ALA A 188 -2.40 -11.01 11.31
C ALA A 188 -2.83 -10.44 12.66
N LYS A 189 -4.10 -10.04 12.80
CA LYS A 189 -4.70 -9.64 14.08
C LYS A 189 -4.61 -10.74 15.14
N LYS A 190 -4.94 -11.99 14.78
CA LYS A 190 -4.89 -13.13 15.70
C LYS A 190 -3.46 -13.37 16.19
N GLU A 191 -2.48 -13.31 15.29
CA GLU A 191 -1.07 -13.42 15.65
C GLU A 191 -0.62 -12.25 16.52
N TYR A 192 -1.12 -11.03 16.27
CA TYR A 192 -0.80 -9.86 17.09
C TYR A 192 -1.24 -10.03 18.54
N HIS A 193 -2.44 -10.56 18.74
CA HIS A 193 -2.95 -10.78 20.10
C HIS A 193 -2.14 -11.87 20.82
N LYS A 194 -1.70 -12.92 20.10
CA LYS A 194 -0.80 -13.93 20.68
C LYS A 194 0.57 -13.33 21.05
N TYR A 195 1.12 -12.49 20.19
CA TYR A 195 2.40 -11.83 20.42
C TYR A 195 2.35 -10.92 21.64
N GLN A 196 1.32 -10.06 21.74
CA GLN A 196 1.13 -9.22 22.92
C GLN A 196 1.11 -10.07 24.20
N VAL A 197 0.32 -11.14 24.25
CA VAL A 197 0.26 -12.04 25.43
C VAL A 197 1.63 -12.57 25.87
N LYS A 198 2.55 -12.83 24.92
CA LYS A 198 3.90 -13.32 25.21
C LYS A 198 4.85 -12.23 25.70
N THR A 199 4.78 -11.06 25.08
CA THR A 199 5.73 -9.95 25.26
C THR A 199 5.43 -9.06 26.47
N LEU A 200 4.24 -9.18 27.08
CA LEU A 200 3.87 -8.41 28.27
C LEU A 200 4.79 -8.67 29.46
N SER A 201 5.12 -7.58 30.15
CA SER A 201 5.69 -7.65 31.49
C SER A 201 4.72 -8.34 32.47
N PRO A 202 5.20 -8.81 33.65
CA PRO A 202 4.34 -9.45 34.64
C PRO A 202 3.13 -8.61 35.07
N VAL A 203 3.30 -7.28 35.11
CA VAL A 203 2.24 -6.32 35.48
C VAL A 203 1.17 -6.26 34.39
N GLU A 204 1.57 -6.19 33.13
CA GLU A 204 0.63 -6.08 32.03
C GLU A 204 -0.05 -7.44 31.73
N LYS A 205 0.62 -8.56 32.06
CA LYS A 205 -0.02 -9.90 32.09
C LYS A 205 -1.16 -9.94 33.11
N SER A 206 -0.93 -9.44 34.33
CA SER A 206 -1.97 -9.43 35.37
C SER A 206 -3.16 -8.53 34.98
N TYR A 207 -2.89 -7.38 34.34
CA TYR A 207 -3.92 -6.50 33.83
C TYR A 207 -4.79 -7.16 32.74
N LEU A 208 -4.17 -7.85 31.78
CA LEU A 208 -4.91 -8.56 30.73
C LEU A 208 -5.70 -9.77 31.23
N GLU A 209 -5.18 -10.50 32.22
CA GLU A 209 -5.95 -11.56 32.89
C GLU A 209 -7.18 -10.99 33.59
N THR A 210 -7.05 -9.81 34.21
CA THR A 210 -8.16 -9.10 34.84
C THR A 210 -9.24 -8.72 33.80
N ILE A 211 -8.85 -8.15 32.66
CA ILE A 211 -9.79 -7.82 31.57
C ILE A 211 -10.50 -9.07 31.03
N LYS A 212 -9.76 -10.16 30.79
CA LYS A 212 -10.36 -11.43 30.33
C LYS A 212 -11.37 -12.01 31.31
N ASN A 213 -11.07 -11.92 32.61
CA ASN A 213 -11.99 -12.39 33.65
C ASN A 213 -13.24 -11.53 33.71
N VAL A 214 -13.13 -10.21 33.57
CA VAL A 214 -14.27 -9.30 33.49
C VAL A 214 -15.12 -9.59 32.25
N GLN A 215 -14.52 -9.76 31.07
CA GLN A 215 -15.26 -10.14 29.85
C GLN A 215 -16.01 -11.46 30.01
N LYS A 216 -15.38 -12.50 30.57
CA LYS A 216 -16.04 -13.78 30.85
C LYS A 216 -17.20 -13.65 31.84
N GLN A 217 -17.07 -12.78 32.84
CA GLN A 217 -18.16 -12.51 33.78
C GLN A 217 -19.32 -11.78 33.12
N VAL A 218 -19.04 -10.83 32.24
CA VAL A 218 -20.04 -10.11 31.45
C VAL A 218 -20.76 -11.07 30.48
N GLU A 219 -20.03 -11.91 29.76
CA GLU A 219 -20.61 -12.94 28.88
C GLU A 219 -21.47 -13.96 29.65
N LYS A 220 -21.03 -14.37 30.85
CA LYS A 220 -21.83 -15.23 31.73
C LYS A 220 -23.10 -14.53 32.21
N LYS A 221 -23.04 -13.24 32.57
CA LYS A 221 -24.22 -12.45 32.96
C LYS A 221 -25.20 -12.28 31.80
N ILE A 222 -24.71 -12.00 30.59
CA ILE A 222 -25.55 -11.87 29.40
C ILE A 222 -26.22 -13.22 29.06
N ARG A 223 -25.51 -14.34 29.19
CA ARG A 223 -26.13 -15.67 29.03
C ARG A 223 -27.19 -15.96 30.09
N LYS A 224 -26.95 -15.59 31.35
CA LYS A 224 -27.93 -15.78 32.45
C LYS A 224 -29.18 -14.91 32.33
N ASN A 225 -29.09 -13.74 31.69
CA ASN A 225 -30.26 -12.86 31.47
C ASN A 225 -31.09 -13.24 30.24
N ASN A 226 -30.57 -14.12 29.36
CA ASN A 226 -31.24 -14.58 28.15
C ASN A 226 -31.75 -16.04 28.25
N SER A 227 -31.75 -16.61 29.46
CA SER A 227 -32.36 -17.91 29.80
C SER A 227 -33.38 -17.71 30.90
#